data_AF-A0A1L5NWY3-F1
#
_entry.id   AF-A0A1L5NWY3-F1
#
_cell.length_a   1.000
_cell.length_b   1.000
_cell.length_c   1.000
_cell.angle_alpha   90.00
_cell.angle_beta   90.00
_cell.angle_gamma   90.00
#
_symmetry.space_group_name_H-M   'P 1'
#
loop_
_entity.id
_entity.type
_entity.pdbx_description
1 polymer ?
#
loop_
_entity_poly.entity_id
_entity_poly.type
_entity_poly.pdbx_seq_one_letter_code
_entity_poly.pdbx_strand_id
1 'polypeptide(L)'
;MKVIFVGPSLPDAASFAGDEVFVCPPAVQGDVLAAVRRGASVIGLVDGGFEYTAPVWHKEILYALSQNVAVLGAASMGALRAAECQLFGMIGIGRIFRGYEKGATVDDADVALLHGPMEYGYKSLTVPLVNVRATLDKLESEKQLASAMRVRLEESAARIFFKERTWQSIIANCGTANIAAPRELLSLLVSNAVDQKRIDALALLEAVRAISDFPFDREISWHMNETFVSPI
;
A
#
# COMPACT_ATOMS: atom_id res chain seq x y z
N MET A 1 15.29 14.10 9.99
CA MET A 1 15.52 12.66 9.69
C MET A 1 14.36 12.15 8.85
N LYS A 2 14.62 11.37 7.79
CA LYS A 2 13.57 10.79 6.93
C LYS A 2 13.43 9.30 7.22
N VAL A 3 12.20 8.81 7.39
CA VAL A 3 11.91 7.40 7.70
C VAL A 3 10.91 6.85 6.71
N ILE A 4 11.07 5.60 6.27
CA ILE A 4 10.07 4.89 5.46
C ILE A 4 9.73 3.54 6.10
N PHE A 5 8.44 3.24 6.27
CA PHE A 5 7.94 1.96 6.75
C PHE A 5 7.47 1.10 5.59
N VAL A 6 8.21 0.04 5.29
CA VAL A 6 8.03 -0.75 4.07
C VAL A 6 8.49 -2.20 4.26
N GLY A 7 7.84 -3.12 3.56
CA GLY A 7 8.17 -4.54 3.54
C GLY A 7 7.73 -5.18 2.24
N PRO A 8 6.63 -5.95 2.21
CA PRO A 8 6.24 -6.75 1.04
C PRO A 8 5.94 -5.93 -0.23
N SER A 9 5.58 -4.64 -0.11
CA SER A 9 5.37 -3.80 -1.30
C SER A 9 6.67 -3.43 -2.01
N LEU A 10 7.80 -3.36 -1.30
CA LEU A 10 9.11 -3.04 -1.85
C LEU A 10 10.21 -3.69 -0.98
N PRO A 11 10.42 -5.02 -1.10
CA PRO A 11 11.31 -5.76 -0.19
C PRO A 11 12.77 -5.33 -0.24
N ASP A 12 13.18 -4.76 -1.38
CA ASP A 12 14.52 -4.26 -1.69
C ASP A 12 14.65 -2.74 -1.51
N ALA A 13 13.74 -2.10 -0.75
CA ALA A 13 13.71 -0.65 -0.53
C ALA A 13 15.06 -0.06 -0.08
N ALA A 14 15.84 -0.79 0.71
CA ALA A 14 17.17 -0.37 1.16
C ALA A 14 18.13 -0.08 -0.01
N SER A 15 17.95 -0.73 -1.17
CA SER A 15 18.76 -0.52 -2.37
C SER A 15 18.45 0.82 -3.07
N PHE A 16 17.31 1.44 -2.78
CA PHE A 16 16.83 2.66 -3.42
C PHE A 16 16.77 3.87 -2.47
N ALA A 17 16.86 3.63 -1.16
CA ALA A 17 16.64 4.66 -0.13
C ALA A 17 17.76 5.72 -0.09
N GLY A 18 19.00 5.32 -0.39
CA GLY A 18 20.19 6.15 -0.19
C GLY A 18 20.50 6.33 1.31
N ASP A 19 21.49 7.18 1.62
CA ASP A 19 22.03 7.31 2.97
C ASP A 19 21.16 8.18 3.92
N GLU A 20 20.21 8.94 3.36
CA GLU A 20 19.41 9.92 4.12
C GLU A 20 18.05 9.40 4.58
N VAL A 21 17.64 8.21 4.13
CA VAL A 21 16.33 7.62 4.42
C VAL A 21 16.49 6.32 5.22
N PHE A 22 15.96 6.32 6.44
CA PHE A 22 15.94 5.15 7.29
C PHE A 22 14.81 4.21 6.88
N VAL A 23 15.16 3.01 6.41
CA VAL A 23 14.20 1.96 6.06
C VAL A 23 13.85 1.15 7.30
N CYS A 24 12.57 1.17 7.65
CA CYS A 24 11.96 0.45 8.77
C CYS A 24 11.03 -0.66 8.25
N PRO A 25 10.78 -1.71 9.06
CA PRO A 25 9.77 -2.73 8.73
C PRO A 25 8.36 -2.12 8.55
N PRO A 26 7.38 -2.88 8.06
CA PRO A 26 5.98 -2.44 8.02
C PRO A 26 5.52 -1.87 9.36
N ALA A 27 4.88 -0.70 9.35
CA ALA A 27 4.50 0.02 10.56
C ALA A 27 3.41 -0.72 11.35
N VAL A 28 3.57 -0.83 12.66
CA VAL A 28 2.52 -1.22 13.60
C VAL A 28 2.18 -0.06 14.53
N GLN A 29 1.14 -0.24 15.35
CA GLN A 29 0.77 0.74 16.36
C GLN A 29 1.98 1.13 17.23
N GLY A 30 2.24 2.43 17.37
CA GLY A 30 3.33 3.00 18.15
C GLY A 30 4.55 3.42 17.32
N ASP A 31 4.73 2.88 16.12
CA ASP A 31 5.95 3.11 15.33
C ASP A 31 6.03 4.53 14.77
N VAL A 32 4.91 5.07 14.28
CA VAL A 32 4.85 6.45 13.79
C VAL A 32 5.12 7.43 14.94
N LEU A 33 4.49 7.21 16.09
CA LEU A 33 4.77 8.01 17.30
C LEU A 33 6.25 7.93 17.72
N ALA A 34 6.83 6.74 17.69
CA ALA A 34 8.24 6.54 18.02
C ALA A 34 9.18 7.25 17.04
N ALA A 35 8.87 7.23 15.74
CA ALA A 35 9.65 7.94 14.72
C ALA A 35 9.62 9.46 14.94
N VAL A 36 8.45 10.04 15.22
CA VAL A 36 8.31 11.47 15.55
C VAL A 36 9.15 11.83 16.77
N ARG A 37 9.06 11.04 17.85
CA ARG A 37 9.86 11.25 19.08
C ARG A 37 11.37 11.14 18.86
N ARG A 38 11.81 10.42 17.83
CA ARG A 38 13.22 10.33 17.42
C ARG A 38 13.66 11.45 16.47
N GLY A 39 12.79 12.44 16.20
CA GLY A 39 13.11 13.59 15.35
C GLY A 39 12.91 13.35 13.86
N ALA A 40 11.97 12.45 13.48
CA ALA A 40 11.56 12.34 12.09
C ALA A 40 10.92 13.66 11.61
N SER A 41 11.44 14.22 10.52
CA SER A 41 10.87 15.37 9.81
C SER A 41 10.02 14.94 8.63
N VAL A 42 10.27 13.74 8.09
CA VAL A 42 9.52 13.13 6.99
C VAL A 42 9.27 11.66 7.30
N ILE A 43 8.03 11.20 7.12
CA ILE A 43 7.62 9.81 7.28
C ILE A 43 6.92 9.35 6.01
N GLY A 44 7.46 8.32 5.39
CA GLY A 44 6.82 7.54 4.33
C GLY A 44 6.18 6.28 4.88
N LEU A 45 4.89 6.08 4.63
CA LEU A 45 4.16 4.88 5.03
C LEU A 45 3.76 4.09 3.78
N VAL A 46 4.28 2.88 3.64
CA VAL A 46 3.97 1.97 2.54
C VAL A 46 3.16 0.78 3.06
N ASP A 47 3.80 -0.01 3.92
CA ASP A 47 3.25 -1.22 4.50
C ASP A 47 2.97 -1.04 5.99
N GLY A 48 1.95 -1.75 6.47
CA GLY A 48 1.65 -1.85 7.90
C GLY A 48 1.38 -3.29 8.30
N GLY A 49 1.60 -3.61 9.57
CA GLY A 49 1.25 -4.92 10.11
C GLY A 49 -0.26 -5.14 10.10
N PHE A 50 -0.68 -6.36 9.78
CA PHE A 50 -2.09 -6.72 9.60
C PHE A 50 -2.39 -8.08 10.27
N GLU A 51 -3.64 -8.27 10.70
CA GLU A 51 -4.16 -9.41 11.46
C GLU A 51 -3.58 -9.64 12.87
N TYR A 52 -2.28 -9.95 12.99
CA TYR A 52 -1.67 -10.40 14.25
C TYR A 52 -1.09 -9.25 15.09
N THR A 53 -1.10 -8.05 14.53
CA THR A 53 -0.59 -6.83 15.16
C THR A 53 -1.62 -5.73 15.00
N ALA A 54 -1.70 -4.84 15.98
CA ALA A 54 -2.50 -3.63 15.83
C ALA A 54 -1.92 -2.79 14.68
N PRO A 55 -2.71 -2.48 13.63
CA PRO A 55 -2.24 -1.68 12.52
C PRO A 55 -1.92 -0.27 12.99
N VAL A 56 -1.05 0.43 12.24
CA VAL A 56 -0.77 1.85 12.47
C VAL A 56 -2.06 2.65 12.59
N TRP A 57 -2.18 3.42 13.67
CA TRP A 57 -3.39 4.20 13.94
C TRP A 57 -3.37 5.55 13.22
N HIS A 58 -4.50 5.92 12.64
CA HIS A 58 -4.69 7.27 12.09
C HIS A 58 -4.38 8.37 13.12
N LYS A 59 -4.61 8.15 14.42
CA LYS A 59 -4.26 9.11 15.48
C LYS A 59 -2.76 9.40 15.59
N GLU A 60 -1.91 8.41 15.33
CA GLU A 60 -0.45 8.62 15.34
C GLU A 60 0.00 9.46 14.13
N ILE A 61 -0.69 9.28 13.00
CA ILE A 61 -0.49 10.09 11.80
C ILE A 61 -0.93 11.53 12.05
N LEU A 62 -2.10 11.74 12.66
CA LEU A 62 -2.54 13.07 13.07
C LEU A 62 -1.55 13.70 14.05
N TYR A 63 -1.07 12.94 15.04
CA TYR A 63 -0.03 13.45 15.93
C TYR A 63 1.23 13.88 15.17
N ALA A 64 1.73 13.07 14.23
CA ALA A 64 2.89 13.46 13.41
C ALA A 64 2.63 14.76 12.62
N LEU A 65 1.46 14.88 11.98
CA LEU A 65 1.06 16.08 11.24
C LEU A 65 0.97 17.31 12.13
N SER A 66 0.47 17.18 13.37
CA SER A 66 0.41 18.29 14.33
C SER A 66 1.79 18.75 14.82
N GLN A 67 2.80 17.91 14.69
CA GLN A 67 4.21 18.24 14.97
C GLN A 67 4.95 18.77 13.72
N ASN A 68 4.23 19.17 12.66
CA ASN A 68 4.79 19.61 11.37
C ASN A 68 5.66 18.56 10.66
N VAL A 69 5.45 17.27 10.94
CA VAL A 69 6.12 16.19 10.22
C VAL A 69 5.42 15.95 8.89
N ALA A 70 6.18 15.89 7.80
CA ALA A 70 5.64 15.55 6.49
C ALA A 70 5.32 14.05 6.43
N VAL A 71 4.03 13.70 6.36
CA VAL A 71 3.61 12.29 6.29
C VAL A 71 3.07 11.98 4.90
N LEU A 72 3.63 10.96 4.26
CA LEU A 72 3.27 10.46 2.93
C LEU A 72 2.77 9.02 3.01
N GLY A 73 1.81 8.64 2.17
CA GLY A 73 1.26 7.29 2.16
C GLY A 73 0.99 6.74 0.75
N ALA A 74 1.33 5.47 0.52
CA ALA A 74 1.14 4.79 -0.77
C ALA A 74 1.01 3.27 -0.64
N ALA A 75 0.74 2.61 -1.79
CA ALA A 75 0.79 1.17 -2.06
C ALA A 75 -0.13 0.24 -1.24
N SER A 76 -0.03 0.20 0.07
CA SER A 76 -0.75 -0.77 0.91
C SER A 76 -1.55 -0.04 1.98
N MET A 77 -1.30 -0.35 3.26
CA MET A 77 -1.94 0.33 4.39
C MET A 77 -1.62 1.84 4.40
N GLY A 78 -0.48 2.25 3.85
CA GLY A 78 -0.15 3.66 3.69
C GLY A 78 -1.10 4.42 2.76
N ALA A 79 -1.53 3.80 1.66
CA ALA A 79 -2.49 4.41 0.75
C ALA A 79 -3.87 4.60 1.41
N LEU A 80 -4.34 3.60 2.16
CA LEU A 80 -5.56 3.68 2.95
C LEU A 80 -5.50 4.82 3.97
N ARG A 81 -4.44 4.84 4.79
CA ARG A 81 -4.26 5.88 5.82
C ARG A 81 -4.14 7.27 5.22
N ALA A 82 -3.51 7.41 4.04
CA ALA A 82 -3.50 8.67 3.31
C ALA A 82 -4.89 9.10 2.87
N ALA A 83 -5.74 8.20 2.38
CA ALA A 83 -7.11 8.55 1.99
C ALA A 83 -7.95 9.02 3.19
N GLU A 84 -7.76 8.42 4.36
CA GLU A 84 -8.42 8.83 5.61
C GLU A 84 -7.87 10.15 6.17
N CYS A 85 -6.56 10.37 6.07
CA CYS A 85 -5.87 11.49 6.72
C CYS A 85 -5.57 12.67 5.80
N GLN A 86 -5.92 12.62 4.51
CA GLN A 86 -5.63 13.69 3.54
C GLN A 86 -6.22 15.05 3.95
N LEU A 87 -7.42 15.05 4.53
CA LEU A 87 -8.09 16.28 4.98
C LEU A 87 -7.33 16.98 6.11
N PHE A 88 -6.43 16.25 6.79
CA PHE A 88 -5.59 16.77 7.86
C PHE A 88 -4.16 17.09 7.40
N GLY A 89 -3.83 16.82 6.13
CA GLY A 89 -2.55 17.16 5.52
C GLY A 89 -1.66 15.97 5.14
N MET A 90 -2.08 14.71 5.34
CA MET A 90 -1.30 13.57 4.85
C MET A 90 -1.26 13.57 3.31
N ILE A 91 -0.10 13.29 2.72
CA ILE A 91 0.08 13.31 1.26
C ILE A 91 -0.10 11.88 0.72
N GLY A 92 -1.14 11.67 -0.08
CA GLY A 92 -1.34 10.39 -0.77
C GLY A 92 -0.63 10.31 -2.11
N ILE A 93 0.00 9.17 -2.40
CA ILE A 93 0.76 8.93 -3.62
C ILE A 93 0.31 7.64 -4.31
N GLY A 94 0.28 7.70 -5.63
CA GLY A 94 0.13 6.52 -6.47
C GLY A 94 -1.31 6.13 -6.75
N ARG A 95 -1.45 5.07 -7.54
CA ARG A 95 -2.74 4.62 -8.07
C ARG A 95 -3.65 4.07 -6.97
N ILE A 96 -3.08 3.37 -5.99
CA ILE A 96 -3.84 2.70 -4.93
C ILE A 96 -4.44 3.73 -3.97
N PHE A 97 -3.69 4.78 -3.63
CA PHE A 97 -4.23 5.93 -2.88
C PHE A 97 -5.42 6.56 -3.62
N ARG A 98 -5.27 6.84 -4.93
CA ARG A 98 -6.38 7.39 -5.74
C ARG A 98 -7.58 6.44 -5.81
N GLY A 99 -7.35 5.14 -5.72
CA GLY A 99 -8.40 4.13 -5.60
C GLY A 99 -9.22 4.30 -4.32
N TYR A 100 -8.57 4.43 -3.17
CA TYR A 100 -9.24 4.70 -1.89
C TYR A 100 -9.91 6.08 -1.85
N GLU A 101 -9.21 7.12 -2.30
CA GLU A 101 -9.74 8.50 -2.35
C GLU A 101 -11.06 8.58 -3.15
N LYS A 102 -11.16 7.83 -4.25
CA LYS A 102 -12.34 7.82 -5.13
C LYS A 102 -13.36 6.73 -4.77
N GLY A 103 -13.10 5.90 -3.76
CA GLY A 103 -13.95 4.77 -3.38
C GLY A 103 -13.96 3.61 -4.39
N ALA A 104 -13.01 3.55 -5.31
CA ALA A 104 -12.83 2.40 -6.21
C ALA A 104 -12.16 1.20 -5.50
N THR A 105 -11.37 1.50 -4.46
CA THR A 105 -10.88 0.54 -3.47
C THR A 105 -11.51 0.90 -2.14
N VAL A 106 -12.03 -0.07 -1.41
CA VAL A 106 -12.74 0.19 -0.14
C VAL A 106 -12.27 -0.75 0.97
N ASP A 107 -12.07 -2.04 0.65
CA ASP A 107 -11.70 -3.05 1.63
C ASP A 107 -10.17 -3.05 1.88
N ASP A 108 -9.76 -3.23 3.13
CA ASP A 108 -8.37 -3.46 3.51
C ASP A 108 -7.81 -4.73 2.85
N ALA A 109 -8.66 -5.72 2.60
CA ALA A 109 -8.32 -6.97 1.93
C ALA A 109 -7.93 -6.79 0.45
N ASP A 110 -8.23 -5.64 -0.17
CA ASP A 110 -7.87 -5.36 -1.56
C ASP A 110 -6.37 -5.18 -1.75
N VAL A 111 -5.68 -4.67 -0.72
CA VAL A 111 -4.21 -4.49 -0.70
C VAL A 111 -3.47 -5.59 0.07
N ALA A 112 -4.21 -6.43 0.80
CA ALA A 112 -3.66 -7.53 1.57
C ALA A 112 -3.18 -8.69 0.68
N LEU A 113 -2.10 -9.32 1.12
CA LEU A 113 -1.57 -10.57 0.58
C LEU A 113 -0.92 -11.40 1.69
N LEU A 114 -0.79 -12.69 1.43
CA LEU A 114 0.08 -13.57 2.21
C LEU A 114 1.50 -13.47 1.67
N HIS A 115 2.47 -13.29 2.55
CA HIS A 115 3.89 -13.22 2.21
C HIS A 115 4.74 -13.94 3.26
N GLY A 116 5.94 -14.36 2.88
CA GLY A 116 6.94 -14.85 3.82
C GLY A 116 7.40 -13.75 4.78
N PRO A 117 8.02 -14.10 5.92
CA PRO A 117 8.53 -13.09 6.85
C PRO A 117 9.80 -12.42 6.28
N MET A 118 10.31 -11.43 7.00
CA MET A 118 11.44 -10.58 6.55
C MET A 118 12.69 -11.40 6.23
N GLU A 119 12.96 -12.46 7.00
CA GLU A 119 14.11 -13.35 6.84
C GLU A 119 14.10 -14.10 5.50
N TYR A 120 12.93 -14.18 4.84
CA TYR A 120 12.76 -14.73 3.49
C TYR A 120 12.45 -13.63 2.46
N GLY A 121 12.80 -12.38 2.75
CA GLY A 121 12.70 -11.25 1.82
C GLY A 121 11.26 -10.87 1.46
N TYR A 122 10.29 -11.10 2.36
CA TYR A 122 8.88 -10.79 2.13
C TYR A 122 8.26 -11.42 0.88
N LYS A 123 8.75 -12.59 0.46
CA LYS A 123 8.28 -13.26 -0.76
C LYS A 123 6.75 -13.42 -0.75
N SER A 124 6.07 -12.80 -1.72
CA SER A 124 4.62 -12.94 -1.91
C SER A 124 4.23 -14.38 -2.24
N LEU A 125 3.23 -14.89 -1.51
CA LEU A 125 2.63 -16.21 -1.71
C LEU A 125 1.28 -16.11 -2.42
N THR A 126 0.60 -14.97 -2.28
CA THR A 126 -0.65 -14.64 -2.97
C THR A 126 -0.55 -13.29 -3.67
N VAL A 127 -1.56 -12.97 -4.49
CA VAL A 127 -1.66 -11.71 -5.21
C VAL A 127 -2.70 -10.79 -4.55
N PRO A 128 -2.39 -9.51 -4.28
CA PRO A 128 -3.38 -8.55 -3.80
C PRO A 128 -4.31 -8.12 -4.94
N LEU A 129 -5.56 -7.79 -4.64
CA LEU A 129 -6.58 -7.49 -5.66
C LEU A 129 -6.21 -6.27 -6.50
N VAL A 130 -5.55 -5.27 -5.90
CA VAL A 130 -5.02 -4.11 -6.63
C VAL A 130 -4.02 -4.47 -7.73
N ASN A 131 -3.17 -5.49 -7.52
CA ASN A 131 -2.24 -5.98 -8.54
C ASN A 131 -2.99 -6.79 -9.61
N VAL A 132 -4.04 -7.52 -9.22
CA VAL A 132 -4.93 -8.19 -10.18
C VAL A 132 -5.57 -7.16 -11.11
N ARG A 133 -6.25 -6.15 -10.56
CA ARG A 133 -6.87 -5.05 -11.32
C ARG A 133 -5.88 -4.38 -12.27
N ALA A 134 -4.69 -4.02 -11.77
CA ALA A 134 -3.65 -3.39 -12.59
C ALA A 134 -3.18 -4.27 -13.75
N THR A 135 -3.02 -5.58 -13.53
CA THR A 135 -2.66 -6.54 -14.57
C THR A 135 -3.75 -6.68 -15.63
N LEU A 136 -5.01 -6.80 -15.19
CA LEU A 136 -6.14 -6.94 -16.10
C LEU A 136 -6.36 -5.69 -16.94
N ASP A 137 -6.24 -4.50 -16.35
CA ASP A 137 -6.39 -3.24 -17.07
C ASP A 137 -5.29 -3.04 -18.11
N LYS A 138 -4.04 -3.44 -17.80
CA LYS A 138 -2.94 -3.45 -18.78
C LYS A 138 -3.31 -4.33 -19.98
N LEU A 139 -3.67 -5.60 -19.73
CA LEU A 139 -3.98 -6.56 -20.78
C LEU A 139 -5.20 -6.15 -21.62
N GLU A 140 -6.22 -5.55 -21.00
CA GLU A 140 -7.39 -5.01 -21.70
C GLU A 140 -6.99 -3.82 -22.60
N SER A 141 -6.18 -2.88 -22.08
CA SER A 141 -5.71 -1.73 -22.86
C SER A 141 -4.86 -2.12 -24.08
N GLU A 142 -4.10 -3.21 -23.95
CA GLU A 142 -3.28 -3.79 -25.01
C GLU A 142 -4.06 -4.74 -25.93
N LYS A 143 -5.38 -4.88 -25.73
CA LYS A 143 -6.28 -5.77 -26.48
C LYS A 143 -5.89 -7.26 -26.42
N GLN A 144 -5.11 -7.65 -25.41
CA GLN A 144 -4.74 -9.04 -25.15
C GLN A 144 -5.80 -9.77 -24.32
N LEU A 145 -6.70 -9.03 -23.67
CA LEU A 145 -7.81 -9.56 -22.88
C LEU A 145 -9.12 -8.89 -23.25
N ALA A 146 -10.14 -9.69 -23.58
CA ALA A 146 -11.47 -9.17 -23.87
C ALA A 146 -12.14 -8.62 -22.60
N SER A 147 -12.88 -7.51 -22.73
CA SER A 147 -13.51 -6.83 -21.59
C SER A 147 -14.43 -7.74 -20.75
N ALA A 148 -15.21 -8.59 -21.41
CA ALA A 148 -16.05 -9.57 -20.72
C ALA A 148 -15.23 -10.59 -19.89
N MET A 149 -14.03 -10.96 -20.34
CA MET A 149 -13.15 -11.85 -19.58
C MET A 149 -12.48 -11.10 -18.42
N ARG A 150 -12.06 -9.85 -18.65
CA ARG A 150 -11.50 -8.97 -17.62
C ARG A 150 -12.45 -8.82 -16.43
N VAL A 151 -13.73 -8.52 -16.68
CA VAL A 151 -14.75 -8.42 -15.63
C VAL A 151 -14.89 -9.73 -14.84
N ARG A 152 -15.02 -10.88 -15.52
CA ARG A 152 -15.14 -12.17 -14.85
C ARG A 152 -13.92 -12.54 -13.99
N LEU A 153 -12.71 -12.24 -14.47
CA LEU A 153 -11.49 -12.49 -13.71
C LEU A 153 -11.39 -11.60 -12.47
N GLU A 154 -11.76 -10.31 -12.58
CA GLU A 154 -11.80 -9.44 -11.40
C GLU A 154 -12.85 -9.92 -10.40
N GLU A 155 -14.07 -10.25 -10.83
CA GLU A 155 -15.11 -10.75 -9.93
C GLU A 155 -14.71 -12.06 -9.25
N SER A 156 -14.02 -12.95 -9.96
CA SER A 156 -13.45 -14.17 -9.40
C SER A 156 -12.42 -13.84 -8.33
N ALA A 157 -11.47 -12.95 -8.65
CA ALA A 157 -10.41 -12.53 -7.73
C ALA A 157 -10.93 -11.84 -6.47
N ALA A 158 -11.97 -11.01 -6.61
CA ALA A 158 -12.59 -10.29 -5.49
C ALA A 158 -13.32 -11.22 -4.51
N ARG A 159 -13.84 -12.37 -4.97
CA ARG A 159 -14.52 -13.36 -4.12
C ARG A 159 -13.55 -14.26 -3.36
N ILE A 160 -12.31 -14.39 -3.82
CA ILE A 160 -11.30 -15.25 -3.17
C ILE A 160 -10.69 -14.51 -1.99
N PHE A 161 -10.70 -15.15 -0.82
CA PHE A 161 -10.04 -14.64 0.37
C PHE A 161 -8.55 -14.39 0.08
N PHE A 162 -8.00 -13.26 0.53
CA PHE A 162 -6.69 -12.79 0.08
C PHE A 162 -5.52 -13.77 0.36
N LYS A 163 -5.67 -14.67 1.35
CA LYS A 163 -4.70 -15.73 1.67
C LYS A 163 -4.71 -16.92 0.71
N GLU A 164 -5.70 -17.00 -0.17
CA GLU A 164 -5.86 -18.06 -1.16
C GLU A 164 -5.82 -17.51 -2.61
N ARG A 165 -5.68 -16.18 -2.76
CA ARG A 165 -5.74 -15.51 -4.05
C ARG A 165 -4.47 -15.75 -4.86
N THR A 166 -4.53 -16.63 -5.83
CA THR A 166 -3.46 -16.93 -6.79
C THR A 166 -4.03 -16.84 -8.20
N TRP A 167 -3.19 -16.64 -9.21
CA TRP A 167 -3.68 -16.65 -10.60
C TRP A 167 -4.40 -17.96 -10.95
N GLN A 168 -3.90 -19.08 -10.43
CA GLN A 168 -4.53 -20.40 -10.57
C GLN A 168 -5.92 -20.44 -9.94
N SER A 169 -6.07 -19.97 -8.70
CA SER A 169 -7.39 -19.97 -8.03
C SER A 169 -8.36 -18.98 -8.68
N ILE A 170 -7.87 -17.83 -9.16
CA ILE A 170 -8.68 -16.86 -9.92
C ILE A 170 -9.25 -17.50 -11.20
N ILE A 171 -8.42 -18.18 -12.00
CA ILE A 171 -8.87 -18.84 -13.23
C ILE A 171 -9.83 -19.99 -12.91
N ALA A 172 -9.53 -20.81 -11.89
CA ALA A 172 -10.36 -21.94 -11.50
C ALA A 172 -11.78 -21.51 -11.06
N ASN A 173 -11.90 -20.37 -10.37
CA ASN A 173 -13.19 -19.84 -9.91
C ASN A 173 -13.90 -18.94 -10.93
N CYS A 174 -13.28 -18.65 -12.09
CA CYS A 174 -13.83 -17.81 -13.15
C CYS A 174 -14.92 -18.53 -14.00
N GLY A 175 -15.27 -19.78 -13.66
CA GLY A 175 -16.19 -20.61 -14.43
C GLY A 175 -15.48 -21.32 -15.59
N THR A 176 -14.87 -22.47 -15.30
CA THR A 176 -14.00 -23.23 -16.23
C THR A 176 -14.71 -23.71 -17.50
N ALA A 177 -16.04 -23.86 -17.48
CA ALA A 177 -16.82 -24.26 -18.66
C ALA A 177 -16.71 -23.27 -19.84
N ASN A 178 -16.28 -22.01 -19.59
CA ASN A 178 -16.19 -20.95 -20.61
C ASN A 178 -14.75 -20.53 -20.96
N ILE A 179 -13.72 -21.22 -20.43
CA ILE A 179 -12.31 -20.91 -20.74
C ILE A 179 -11.73 -22.03 -21.59
N ALA A 180 -11.59 -21.79 -22.90
CA ALA A 180 -11.08 -22.79 -23.84
C ALA A 180 -9.61 -23.18 -23.59
N ALA A 181 -8.78 -22.26 -23.07
CA ALA A 181 -7.34 -22.48 -22.88
C ALA A 181 -6.84 -21.91 -21.53
N PRO A 182 -7.12 -22.57 -20.39
CA PRO A 182 -6.79 -22.05 -19.06
C PRO A 182 -5.28 -21.95 -18.80
N ARG A 183 -4.45 -22.81 -19.42
CA ARG A 183 -2.98 -22.74 -19.28
C ARG A 183 -2.38 -21.53 -20.01
N GLU A 184 -2.89 -21.21 -21.19
CA GLU A 184 -2.45 -20.03 -21.95
C GLU A 184 -2.84 -18.75 -21.22
N LEU A 185 -4.07 -18.69 -20.68
CA LEU A 185 -4.52 -17.57 -19.86
C LEU A 185 -3.66 -17.41 -18.60
N LEU A 186 -3.32 -18.50 -17.91
CA LEU A 186 -2.42 -18.44 -16.76
C LEU A 186 -1.05 -17.89 -17.15
N SER A 187 -0.47 -18.39 -18.25
CA SER A 187 0.82 -17.90 -18.75
C SER A 187 0.76 -16.41 -19.10
N LEU A 188 -0.33 -15.96 -19.73
CA LEU A 188 -0.56 -14.56 -20.09
C LEU A 188 -0.62 -13.65 -18.87
N LEU A 189 -1.38 -14.05 -17.84
CA LEU A 189 -1.54 -13.28 -16.60
C LEU A 189 -0.23 -13.20 -15.81
N VAL A 190 0.50 -14.32 -15.70
CA VAL A 190 1.76 -14.38 -14.95
C VAL A 190 2.86 -13.58 -15.65
N SER A 191 3.00 -13.70 -16.98
CA SER A 191 4.04 -12.98 -17.74
C SER A 191 3.80 -11.47 -17.83
N ASN A 192 2.56 -11.03 -17.61
CA ASN A 192 2.17 -9.62 -17.64
C ASN A 192 1.81 -9.04 -16.27
N ALA A 193 2.07 -9.78 -15.19
CA ALA A 193 1.71 -9.37 -13.84
C ALA A 193 2.29 -7.98 -13.52
N VAL A 194 1.40 -7.05 -13.17
CA VAL A 194 1.75 -5.69 -12.76
C VAL A 194 1.80 -5.64 -11.24
N ASP A 195 2.97 -5.30 -10.70
CA ASP A 195 3.13 -5.03 -9.27
C ASP A 195 2.84 -3.54 -8.98
N GLN A 196 1.55 -3.20 -8.88
CA GLN A 196 1.13 -1.84 -8.60
C GLN A 196 1.57 -1.37 -7.22
N LYS A 197 1.61 -2.27 -6.23
CA LYS A 197 2.14 -1.96 -4.89
C LYS A 197 3.60 -1.52 -4.98
N ARG A 198 4.43 -2.22 -5.75
CA ARG A 198 5.83 -1.81 -5.96
C ARG A 198 5.96 -0.48 -6.69
N ILE A 199 5.18 -0.25 -7.74
CA ILE A 199 5.18 1.02 -8.48
C ILE A 199 4.85 2.19 -7.55
N ASP A 200 3.80 2.07 -6.75
CA ASP A 200 3.38 3.11 -5.79
C ASP A 200 4.41 3.30 -4.66
N ALA A 201 5.02 2.23 -4.17
CA ALA A 201 6.05 2.28 -3.13
C ALA A 201 7.32 3.00 -3.61
N LEU A 202 7.77 2.74 -4.84
CA LEU A 202 8.90 3.43 -5.46
C LEU A 202 8.61 4.92 -5.65
N ALA A 203 7.40 5.27 -6.11
CA ALA A 203 6.99 6.67 -6.25
C ALA A 203 6.98 7.41 -4.90
N LEU A 204 6.54 6.75 -3.83
CA LEU A 204 6.60 7.32 -2.48
C LEU A 204 8.04 7.51 -2.01
N LEU A 205 8.92 6.54 -2.23
CA LEU A 205 10.33 6.65 -1.84
C LEU A 205 11.03 7.82 -2.53
N GLU A 206 10.80 7.99 -3.84
CA GLU A 206 11.28 9.15 -4.60
C GLU A 206 10.75 10.47 -4.00
N ALA A 207 9.46 10.53 -3.67
CA ALA A 207 8.87 11.73 -3.05
C ALA A 207 9.48 12.03 -1.66
N VAL A 208 9.71 11.02 -0.83
CA VAL A 208 10.37 11.17 0.48
C VAL A 208 11.78 11.73 0.31
N ARG A 209 12.54 11.23 -0.67
CA ARG A 209 13.89 11.73 -0.97
C ARG A 209 13.87 13.19 -1.42
N ALA A 210 12.94 13.55 -2.30
CA ALA A 210 12.83 14.89 -2.88
C ALA A 210 12.37 15.98 -1.90
N ILE A 211 11.72 15.63 -0.79
CA ILE A 211 11.31 16.61 0.22
C ILE A 211 12.54 17.24 0.89
N SER A 212 12.58 18.57 0.91
CA SER A 212 13.58 19.33 1.65
C SER A 212 13.29 19.28 3.16
N ASP A 213 14.35 19.33 3.98
CA ASP A 213 14.24 19.29 5.45
C ASP A 213 13.69 20.58 6.09
N PHE A 214 13.31 21.58 5.28
CA PHE A 214 12.74 22.82 5.78
C PHE A 214 11.29 22.61 6.20
N PRO A 215 10.84 23.29 7.26
CA PRO A 215 9.47 23.12 7.75
C PRO A 215 8.48 23.42 6.63
N PHE A 216 7.54 22.50 6.44
CA PHE A 216 6.35 22.79 5.66
C PHE A 216 5.58 23.85 6.43
N ASP A 217 5.64 25.10 5.97
CA ASP A 217 4.79 26.17 6.46
C ASP A 217 3.36 25.87 5.99
N ARG A 218 2.70 24.97 6.71
CA ARG A 218 1.32 24.55 6.47
C ARG A 218 0.49 25.13 7.60
N GLU A 219 -0.47 25.95 7.20
CA GLU A 219 -1.52 26.41 8.10
C GLU A 219 -2.36 25.21 8.54
N ILE A 220 -2.15 24.75 9.79
CA ILE A 220 -2.92 23.67 10.37
C ILE A 220 -4.26 24.25 10.85
N SER A 221 -5.33 24.01 10.09
CA SER A 221 -6.69 24.50 10.38
C SER A 221 -7.45 23.70 11.45
N TRP A 222 -6.79 22.73 12.07
CA TRP A 222 -7.36 21.79 13.02
C TRP A 222 -6.45 21.62 14.24
N HIS A 223 -7.02 21.20 15.37
CA HIS A 223 -6.27 20.97 16.60
C HIS A 223 -6.40 19.51 17.03
N MET A 224 -5.27 18.87 17.35
CA MET A 224 -5.27 17.53 17.94
C MET A 224 -5.55 17.64 19.43
N ASN A 225 -6.72 17.17 19.87
CA ASN A 225 -7.00 17.13 21.31
C ASN A 225 -6.21 16.01 21.99
N GLU A 226 -5.68 16.30 23.17
CA GLU A 226 -5.14 15.28 24.05
C GLU A 226 -6.26 14.29 24.41
N THR A 227 -5.98 13.00 24.25
CA THR A 227 -6.95 11.93 24.55
C THR A 227 -6.68 11.27 25.91
N PHE A 228 -5.76 11.84 26.68
CA PHE A 228 -5.42 11.42 28.04
C PHE A 228 -5.40 12.66 28.94
N VAL A 229 -5.88 12.52 30.18
CA VAL A 229 -5.72 13.56 31.19
C VAL A 229 -4.31 13.39 31.75
N SER A 230 -3.46 14.41 31.62
CA SER A 230 -2.17 14.43 32.31
C SER A 230 -2.42 14.25 33.82
N PRO A 231 -1.79 13.27 34.50
CA PRO A 231 -1.90 13.18 35.95
C PRO A 231 -1.30 14.46 36.55
N ILE A 232 -2.12 15.14 37.36
CA ILE A 232 -1.78 16.37 38.10
C ILE A 232 -0.62 16.10 39.05
#